data_AF-A0A355AKQ5-F1
#
_entry.id   AF-A0A355AKQ5-F1
#
_cell.length_a   1.000
_cell.length_b   1.000
_cell.length_c   1.000
_cell.angle_alpha   90.00
_cell.angle_beta   90.00
_cell.angle_gamma   90.00
#
_symmetry.space_group_name_H-M   'P 1'
#
loop_
_entity.id
_entity.type
_entity.pdbx_description
1 polymer ?
#
loop_
_entity_poly.entity_id
_entity_poly.type
_entity_poly.pdbx_seq_one_letter_code
_entity_poly.pdbx_strand_id
1 'polypeptide(L)'
;WAYERPDGGRGFGCTGGHFHKNWANNDFRTLILNALVWTSGLDVPKKGISSQVSAIDLTKDLDPPPPPRKKKRPPRRPVSSP
;
A
#
# COMPACT_ATOMS: atom_id res chain seq x y z
N TRP A 1 -6.31 -6.68 9.14
CA TRP A 1 -7.08 -6.77 10.39
C TRP A 1 -8.49 -6.32 10.10
N ALA A 2 -9.49 -6.98 10.71
CA ALA A 2 -10.91 -6.66 10.56
C ALA A 2 -11.59 -6.81 11.93
N TYR A 3 -12.53 -5.95 12.26
CA TYR A 3 -13.22 -5.94 13.54
C TYR A 3 -14.66 -5.43 13.39
N GLU A 4 -15.61 -6.13 14.02
CA GLU A 4 -16.99 -5.69 14.17
C GLU A 4 -17.21 -5.25 15.62
N ARG A 5 -17.73 -4.04 15.80
CA ARG A 5 -18.11 -3.49 17.10
C ARG A 5 -19.47 -4.05 17.53
N PRO A 6 -19.73 -4.16 18.85
CA PRO A 6 -21.02 -4.62 19.35
C PRO A 6 -22.24 -3.80 18.88
N ASP A 7 -22.03 -2.53 18.53
CA ASP A 7 -23.06 -1.62 18.01
C ASP A 7 -23.24 -1.69 16.48
N GLY A 8 -22.58 -2.63 15.81
CA GLY A 8 -22.70 -2.87 14.37
C GLY A 8 -21.67 -2.14 13.51
N GLY A 9 -20.80 -1.29 14.09
CA GLY A 9 -19.72 -0.64 13.35
C GLY A 9 -18.66 -1.63 12.86
N ARG A 10 -18.15 -1.45 11.63
CA ARG A 10 -17.14 -2.33 11.02
C ARG A 10 -15.86 -1.58 10.71
N GLY A 11 -14.72 -2.13 11.11
CA GLY A 11 -13.40 -1.53 10.91
C GLY A 11 -12.42 -2.49 10.25
N PHE A 12 -11.64 -2.00 9.30
CA PHE A 12 -10.59 -2.75 8.63
C PHE A 12 -9.29 -1.95 8.61
N GLY A 13 -8.17 -2.65 8.69
CA GLY A 13 -6.87 -2.05 8.41
C GLY A 13 -5.90 -3.02 7.77
N CYS A 14 -4.94 -2.45 7.03
CA CYS A 14 -3.97 -3.19 6.23
C CYS A 14 -2.63 -2.47 6.23
N THR A 15 -1.55 -3.21 6.51
CA THR A 15 -0.18 -2.76 6.28
C THR A 15 0.23 -3.21 4.88
N GLY A 16 -0.06 -2.40 3.86
CA GLY A 16 0.20 -2.74 2.47
C GLY A 16 0.15 -1.58 1.49
N GLY A 17 -0.38 -0.41 1.88
CA GLY A 17 -0.47 0.76 1.00
C GLY A 17 0.84 1.53 0.78
N HIS A 18 1.96 1.14 1.41
CA HIS A 18 3.22 1.90 1.34
C HIS A 18 4.00 1.68 0.03
N PHE A 19 3.84 0.53 -0.63
CA PHE A 19 4.39 0.32 -1.97
C PHE A 19 3.31 0.55 -3.01
N HIS A 20 3.46 1.62 -3.80
CA HIS A 20 2.51 1.95 -4.87
C HIS A 20 2.31 0.80 -5.87
N LYS A 21 3.36 0.00 -6.10
CA LYS A 21 3.31 -1.19 -6.98
C LYS A 21 2.23 -2.20 -6.57
N ASN A 22 1.80 -2.23 -5.31
CA ASN A 22 0.73 -3.12 -4.86
C ASN A 22 -0.61 -2.83 -5.56
N TRP A 23 -0.84 -1.61 -6.02
CA TRP A 23 -2.04 -1.25 -6.79
C TRP A 23 -2.09 -1.93 -8.15
N ALA A 24 -0.97 -2.42 -8.69
CA ALA A 24 -0.97 -3.25 -9.89
C ALA A 24 -1.52 -4.67 -9.63
N ASN A 25 -1.51 -5.15 -8.39
CA ASN A 25 -1.99 -6.48 -8.03
C ASN A 25 -3.53 -6.48 -7.88
N ASN A 26 -4.20 -7.29 -8.69
CA ASN A 26 -5.66 -7.42 -8.69
C ASN A 26 -6.20 -7.85 -7.33
N ASP A 27 -5.57 -8.81 -6.67
CA ASP A 27 -6.04 -9.35 -5.39
C ASP A 27 -5.91 -8.32 -4.27
N PHE A 28 -4.88 -7.48 -4.33
CA PHE A 28 -4.73 -6.37 -3.39
C PHE A 28 -5.88 -5.37 -3.55
N ARG A 29 -6.24 -5.02 -4.79
CA ARG A 29 -7.38 -4.13 -5.05
C ARG A 29 -8.70 -4.77 -4.61
N THR A 30 -8.91 -6.06 -4.91
CA THR A 30 -10.10 -6.80 -4.47
C THR A 30 -10.22 -6.78 -2.95
N LEU A 31 -9.12 -7.00 -2.21
CA LEU A 31 -9.11 -6.93 -0.74
C LEU A 31 -9.54 -5.55 -0.23
N ILE A 32 -8.94 -4.47 -0.76
CA ILE A 32 -9.24 -3.10 -0.33
C ILE A 32 -10.68 -2.70 -0.68
N LEU A 33 -11.17 -3.04 -1.88
CA LEU A 33 -12.52 -2.71 -2.31
C LEU A 33 -13.58 -3.51 -1.54
N ASN A 34 -13.33 -4.80 -1.28
CA ASN A 34 -14.19 -5.62 -0.43
C ASN A 34 -14.25 -5.04 0.99
N ALA A 35 -13.11 -4.62 1.54
CA ALA A 35 -13.05 -3.99 2.85
C ALA A 35 -13.88 -2.70 2.88
N LEU A 36 -13.79 -1.84 1.84
CA LEU A 36 -14.55 -0.59 1.75
C LEU A 36 -16.08 -0.84 1.77
N VAL A 37 -16.54 -1.78 0.96
CA VAL A 37 -17.95 -2.20 0.91
C VAL A 37 -18.39 -2.73 2.27
N TRP A 38 -17.61 -3.63 2.86
CA TRP A 38 -17.92 -4.23 4.16
C TRP A 38 -17.94 -3.19 5.29
N THR A 39 -16.97 -2.28 5.35
CA THR A 39 -16.94 -1.20 6.36
C THR A 39 -18.10 -0.21 6.21
N SER A 40 -18.66 -0.09 5.01
CA SER A 40 -19.87 0.70 4.74
C SER A 40 -21.17 0.01 5.19
N GLY A 41 -21.08 -1.18 5.80
CA GLY A 41 -22.23 -1.96 6.26
C GLY A 41 -22.91 -2.79 5.17
N LEU A 42 -22.35 -2.83 3.95
CA LEU A 42 -22.92 -3.58 2.84
C LEU A 42 -22.34 -5.00 2.76
N ASP A 43 -23.05 -5.88 2.03
CA ASP A 43 -22.59 -7.23 1.76
C ASP A 43 -21.59 -7.26 0.61
N VAL A 44 -20.47 -7.96 0.82
CA VAL A 44 -19.45 -8.15 -0.21
C VAL A 44 -19.92 -9.22 -1.19
N PRO A 45 -19.85 -8.99 -2.52
CA PRO A 45 -20.19 -10.00 -3.51
C PRO A 45 -19.34 -11.27 -3.36
N LYS A 46 -19.94 -12.45 -3.61
CA LYS A 46 -19.25 -13.75 -3.50
C LYS A 46 -17.97 -13.85 -4.36
N LYS A 47 -17.94 -13.15 -5.50
CA LYS A 47 -16.79 -13.11 -6.41
C LYS A 47 -15.79 -11.98 -6.10
N GLY A 48 -16.05 -11.18 -5.06
CA GLY A 48 -15.33 -9.95 -4.77
C GLY A 48 -15.69 -8.81 -5.74
N ILE A 49 -15.23 -7.61 -5.39
CA ILE A 49 -15.37 -6.42 -6.24
C ILE A 49 -14.33 -6.48 -7.37
N SER A 50 -14.81 -6.45 -8.61
CA SER A 50 -13.95 -6.40 -9.80
C SER A 50 -13.35 -5.01 -9.97
N SER A 51 -12.08 -4.95 -10.40
CA SER A 51 -11.40 -3.69 -10.74
C SER A 51 -10.39 -3.88 -11.85
N GLN A 52 -10.20 -2.82 -12.65
CA GLN A 52 -9.23 -2.74 -13.74
C GLN A 52 -8.39 -1.48 -13.54
N VAL A 53 -7.09 -1.57 -13.80
CA VAL A 53 -6.17 -0.42 -13.78
C VAL A 53 -5.14 -0.63 -14.87
N SER A 54 -4.86 0.39 -15.67
CA SER A 54 -3.81 0.33 -16.69
C SER A 54 -2.45 0.75 -16.14
N ALA A 55 -1.39 0.46 -16.89
CA ALA A 55 -0.05 0.96 -16.57
C ALA A 55 0.03 2.50 -16.58
N ILE A 56 -0.80 3.16 -17.39
CA ILE A 56 -0.89 4.62 -17.47
C ILE A 56 -1.57 5.16 -16.21
N ASP A 57 -2.67 4.55 -15.76
CA ASP A 57 -3.36 4.96 -14.53
C ASP A 57 -2.44 4.84 -13.30
N LEU A 58 -1.58 3.83 -13.27
CA LEU A 58 -0.63 3.64 -12.17
C LEU A 58 0.45 4.72 -12.10
N THR A 59 0.72 5.46 -13.19
CA THR A 59 1.83 6.43 -13.24
C THR A 59 1.39 7.88 -13.41
N LYS A 60 0.12 8.11 -13.78
CA LYS A 60 -0.42 9.43 -14.15
C LYS A 60 -0.11 10.55 -13.14
N ASP A 61 -0.18 10.23 -11.84
CA ASP A 61 -0.08 11.20 -10.75
C ASP A 61 1.04 10.84 -9.74
N LEU A 62 2.06 10.11 -10.17
CA LEU A 62 3.20 9.78 -9.30
C LEU A 62 4.15 10.96 -9.15
N ASP A 63 4.55 11.22 -7.90
CA ASP A 63 5.66 12.12 -7.60
C ASP A 63 6.93 11.67 -8.35
N PRO A 64 7.76 12.62 -8.80
CA PRO A 64 9.04 12.27 -9.40
C PRO A 64 9.90 11.51 -8.37
N PRO A 65 10.76 10.59 -8.82
CA PRO A 65 11.63 9.86 -7.91
C PRO A 65 12.54 10.84 -7.14
N PRO A 66 12.83 10.55 -5.86
CA PRO A 66 13.70 11.41 -5.08
C PRO A 66 15.09 11.47 -5.74
N PRO A 67 15.79 12.62 -5.62
CA PRO A 67 17.13 12.75 -6.17
C PRO A 67 18.05 11.66 -5.59
N PRO A 68 19.03 11.17 -6.37
CA PRO A 68 19.93 10.12 -5.90
C PRO A 68 20.61 10.54 -4.60
N ARG A 69 20.52 9.69 -3.58
CA ARG A 69 21.18 9.95 -2.29
C ARG A 69 22.69 10.02 -2.52
N LYS A 70 23.33 11.12 -2.09
CA LYS A 70 24.79 11.23 -2.05
C LYS A 70 25.34 10.06 -1.24
N LYS A 71 26.20 9.24 -1.84
CA LYS A 71 26.87 8.14 -1.13
C LYS A 71 27.61 8.72 0.07
N LYS A 72 27.29 8.24 1.28
CA LYS A 72 28.06 8.59 2.47
C LYS A 72 29.50 8.14 2.24
N ARG A 73 30.46 9.03 2.44
CA ARG A 73 31.88 8.67 2.37
C ARG A 73 32.12 7.61 3.45
N PRO A 74 32.81 6.50 3.15
CA PRO A 74 33.14 5.53 4.18
C PRO A 74 33.90 6.23 5.32
N PRO A 75 33.68 5.81 6.58
CA PRO A 75 34.39 6.38 7.70
C PRO A 75 35.90 6.27 7.44
N ARG A 76 36.65 7.37 7.67
CA ARG A 76 38.12 7.31 7.60
C ARG A 76 38.56 6.31 8.66
N ARG A 77 39.30 5.27 8.26
CA ARG A 77 39.99 4.40 9.22
C ARG A 77 40.93 5.28 10.06
N PRO A 78 40.97 5.13 11.39
CA PRO A 78 41.96 5.82 12.21
C PRO A 78 43.35 5.39 11.71
N VAL A 79 44.20 6.37 11.44
CA VAL A 79 45.60 6.13 11.14
C VAL A 79 46.23 5.72 12.47
N SER A 80 46.70 4.47 12.58
CA SER A 80 47.55 4.05 13.69
C SER A 80 48.81 4.92 13.67
N SER A 81 48.97 5.76 14.69
CA SER A 81 50.24 6.47 14.96
C SER A 81 51.23 5.48 15.61
N PRO A 82 52.55 5.75 15.50
CA PRO A 82 53.57 4.84 14.99
C PRO A 82 53.94 3.67 15.90
#